data_AF-A0A5M8FL26-F1
#
_entry.id   AF-A0A5M8FL26-F1
#
_cell.length_a   1.000
_cell.length_b   1.000
_cell.length_c   1.000
_cell.angle_alpha   90.00
_cell.angle_beta   90.00
_cell.angle_gamma   90.00
#
_symmetry.space_group_name_H-M   'P 1'
#
loop_
_entity.id
_entity.type
_entity.pdbx_description
1 polymer ?
#
loop_
_entity_poly.entity_id
_entity_poly.type
_entity_poly.pdbx_seq_one_letter_code
_entity_poly.pdbx_strand_id
1 'polypeptide(L)'
;MFHLPTPRLAATTGLVCGLLLIGGCASDGTAGNPLMGLSTALKSPTEAGFFALVRQNCADHSIGGTPLDTLLDTDTQVRDLTAQLYRGDLSNDEYVNQLSQAFPSDDANIPAAGCVMNQLDVCLSSHCRPILDQAKAAVAETQAEAVARVPETDRAAVEAMTQKADTASPKGTIQK
;
A
#
# COMPACT_ATOMS: atom_id res chain seq x y z
N MET A 1 -16.95 44.16 -30.72
CA MET A 1 -18.13 43.52 -30.10
C MET A 1 -17.98 42.02 -30.28
N PHE A 2 -17.65 41.29 -29.22
CA PHE A 2 -17.55 39.83 -29.24
C PHE A 2 -18.57 39.29 -28.24
N HIS A 3 -19.54 38.51 -28.73
CA HIS A 3 -20.46 37.73 -27.92
C HIS A 3 -19.86 36.34 -27.71
N LEU A 4 -19.66 35.94 -26.46
CA LEU A 4 -19.30 34.58 -26.07
C LEU A 4 -20.55 33.85 -25.54
N PRO A 5 -20.83 32.61 -25.98
CA PRO A 5 -21.96 31.83 -25.49
C PRO A 5 -21.65 31.18 -24.13
N THR A 6 -22.63 31.27 -23.22
CA THR A 6 -22.64 30.65 -21.89
C THR A 6 -22.95 29.15 -21.97
N PRO A 7 -22.14 28.24 -21.42
CA PRO A 7 -22.56 26.86 -21.21
C PRO A 7 -23.43 26.76 -19.95
N ARG A 8 -24.65 26.25 -20.12
CA ARG A 8 -25.54 25.82 -19.04
C ARG A 8 -25.16 24.41 -18.61
N LEU A 9 -24.63 24.25 -17.40
CA LEU A 9 -24.54 22.94 -16.72
C LEU A 9 -25.80 22.75 -15.90
N ALA A 10 -26.70 21.90 -16.40
CA ALA A 10 -27.84 21.41 -15.64
C ALA A 10 -27.38 20.24 -14.77
N ALA A 11 -27.61 20.38 -13.46
CA ALA A 11 -27.40 19.37 -12.44
C ALA A 11 -28.34 18.18 -12.63
N THR A 12 -27.83 16.96 -12.49
CA THR A 12 -28.63 15.77 -12.22
C THR A 12 -28.03 15.01 -11.03
N THR A 13 -28.55 15.37 -9.86
CA THR A 13 -28.57 14.57 -8.64
C THR A 13 -29.17 13.18 -8.90
N GLY A 14 -28.41 12.13 -8.63
CA GLY A 14 -28.86 10.75 -8.63
C GLY A 14 -28.32 10.00 -7.41
N LEU A 15 -28.90 10.29 -6.24
CA LEU A 15 -28.64 9.64 -4.97
C LEU A 15 -29.32 8.25 -4.98
N VAL A 16 -28.55 7.18 -5.16
CA VAL A 16 -29.03 5.81 -4.97
C VAL A 16 -28.64 5.34 -3.56
N CYS A 17 -29.52 5.64 -2.60
CA CYS A 17 -29.61 4.94 -1.32
C CYS A 17 -30.12 3.52 -1.58
N GLY A 18 -29.22 2.54 -1.60
CA GLY A 18 -29.53 1.13 -1.83
C GLY A 18 -29.19 0.25 -0.63
N LEU A 19 -30.13 0.17 0.32
CA LEU A 19 -30.42 -0.92 1.27
C LEU A 19 -29.27 -1.73 1.92
N LEU A 20 -29.13 -1.50 3.22
CA LEU A 20 -28.74 -2.47 4.25
C LEU A 20 -29.55 -3.78 4.14
N LEU A 21 -28.86 -4.89 3.88
CA LEU A 21 -29.33 -6.24 4.20
C LEU A 21 -28.22 -7.04 4.90
N ILE A 22 -28.30 -6.97 6.23
CA ILE A 22 -28.10 -8.03 7.24
C ILE A 22 -27.70 -9.39 6.65
N GLY A 23 -26.50 -9.86 6.99
CA GLY A 23 -26.09 -11.25 6.75
C GLY A 23 -24.73 -11.62 7.34
N GLY A 24 -24.73 -12.17 8.57
CA GLY A 24 -23.69 -13.02 9.17
C GLY A 24 -22.29 -12.39 9.37
N CYS A 25 -21.42 -12.82 10.28
CA CYS A 25 -21.36 -14.04 11.06
C CYS A 25 -20.66 -13.76 12.39
N ALA A 26 -21.12 -14.49 13.41
CA ALA A 26 -20.43 -14.68 14.68
C ALA A 26 -18.95 -15.05 14.45
N SER A 27 -18.05 -14.32 15.10
CA SER A 27 -16.66 -14.76 15.29
C SER A 27 -16.55 -15.42 16.65
N ASP A 28 -16.92 -16.70 16.72
CA ASP A 28 -16.50 -17.61 17.78
C ASP A 28 -16.41 -19.00 17.15
N GLY A 29 -15.20 -19.56 17.08
CA GLY A 29 -15.00 -20.87 16.46
C GLY A 29 -13.57 -21.16 16.04
N THR A 30 -12.71 -21.41 17.02
CA THR A 30 -11.48 -22.19 16.91
C THR A 30 -11.69 -23.47 16.09
N ALA A 31 -11.11 -23.53 14.89
CA ALA A 31 -10.68 -24.76 14.23
C ALA A 31 -9.65 -24.41 13.15
N GLY A 32 -8.42 -24.89 13.33
CA GLY A 32 -7.28 -24.61 12.47
C GLY A 32 -7.54 -24.97 11.01
N ASN A 33 -7.30 -23.99 10.13
CA ASN A 33 -7.28 -24.17 8.69
C ASN A 33 -5.99 -23.53 8.15
N PRO A 34 -5.02 -24.29 7.61
CA PRO A 34 -3.74 -23.74 7.13
C PRO A 34 -3.88 -22.91 5.83
N LEU A 35 -5.10 -22.71 5.33
CA LEU A 35 -5.41 -21.83 4.19
C LEU A 35 -5.85 -20.41 4.61
N MET A 36 -5.83 -20.07 5.91
CA MET A 36 -6.01 -18.70 6.41
C MET A 36 -4.77 -17.80 6.24
N GLY A 37 -3.77 -18.23 5.46
CA GLY A 37 -2.64 -17.39 5.07
C GLY A 37 -2.88 -16.53 3.82
N LEU A 38 -3.98 -16.76 3.08
CA LEU A 38 -4.28 -16.05 1.82
C LEU A 38 -5.37 -14.98 1.94
N SER A 39 -6.00 -14.83 3.11
CA SER A 39 -7.07 -13.85 3.34
C SER A 39 -6.58 -12.47 3.83
N THR A 40 -5.27 -12.28 4.03
CA THR A 40 -4.66 -10.95 4.28
C THR A 40 -4.27 -10.21 2.99
N ALA A 41 -4.67 -10.72 1.80
CA ALA A 41 -4.36 -10.11 0.52
C ALA A 41 -5.28 -8.93 0.13
N LEU A 42 -6.27 -8.61 0.95
CA LEU A 42 -6.99 -7.33 0.94
C LEU A 42 -6.30 -6.37 1.93
N LYS A 43 -5.00 -6.11 1.71
CA LYS A 43 -4.29 -5.08 2.49
C LYS A 43 -4.75 -3.74 1.94
N SER A 44 -5.49 -3.00 2.76
CA SER A 44 -5.86 -1.62 2.46
C SER A 44 -4.62 -0.82 2.05
N PRO A 45 -4.75 0.14 1.11
CA PRO A 45 -3.67 1.03 0.74
C PRO A 45 -3.00 1.58 2.01
N THR A 46 -1.67 1.46 2.15
CA THR A 46 -0.93 1.94 3.33
C THR A 46 -0.29 3.29 3.07
N GLU A 47 -0.20 4.14 4.10
CA GLU A 47 0.45 5.46 4.01
C GLU A 47 1.91 5.32 3.54
N ALA A 48 2.66 4.37 4.12
CA ALA A 48 4.03 4.10 3.70
C ALA A 48 4.15 3.70 2.22
N GLY A 49 3.16 2.96 1.70
CA GLY A 49 3.08 2.63 0.27
C GLY A 49 2.80 3.86 -0.59
N PHE A 50 1.94 4.77 -0.13
CA PHE A 50 1.75 6.04 -0.82
C PHE A 50 3.05 6.86 -0.90
N PHE A 51 3.73 7.06 0.22
CA PHE A 51 5.01 7.79 0.22
C PHE A 51 6.08 7.14 -0.66
N ALA A 52 6.14 5.81 -0.72
CA ALA A 52 7.05 5.12 -1.62
C ALA A 52 6.71 5.37 -3.11
N LEU A 53 5.43 5.38 -3.49
CA LEU A 53 5.01 5.74 -4.85
C LEU A 53 5.35 7.19 -5.18
N VAL A 54 5.13 8.10 -4.24
CA VAL A 54 5.48 9.52 -4.42
C VAL A 54 6.99 9.68 -4.61
N ARG A 55 7.82 9.08 -3.76
CA ARG A 55 9.28 9.12 -3.94
C ARG A 55 9.71 8.52 -5.28
N GLN A 56 9.12 7.41 -5.69
CA GLN A 56 9.50 6.74 -6.93
C GLN A 56 9.15 7.55 -8.18
N ASN A 57 7.95 8.16 -8.21
CA ASN A 57 7.41 8.73 -9.44
C ASN A 57 7.44 10.27 -9.46
N CYS A 58 7.66 10.91 -8.32
CA CYS A 58 7.59 12.36 -8.19
C CYS A 58 8.88 13.02 -7.68
N ALA A 59 9.98 12.26 -7.50
CA ALA A 59 11.23 12.78 -6.95
C ALA A 59 11.74 14.04 -7.64
N ASP A 60 11.72 14.07 -8.97
CA ASP A 60 12.27 15.16 -9.78
C ASP A 60 11.39 16.43 -9.78
N HIS A 61 10.15 16.35 -9.29
CA HIS A 61 9.30 17.52 -9.17
C HIS A 61 9.74 18.37 -7.98
N SER A 62 9.83 19.68 -8.21
CA SER A 62 10.28 20.63 -7.19
C SER A 62 9.11 21.33 -6.50
N ILE A 63 9.26 21.59 -5.21
CA ILE A 63 8.40 22.47 -4.41
C ILE A 63 9.29 23.59 -3.86
N GLY A 64 8.94 24.85 -4.14
CA GLY A 64 9.77 25.99 -3.75
C GLY A 64 11.22 25.91 -4.24
N GLY A 65 11.45 25.25 -5.39
CA GLY A 65 12.78 25.04 -5.97
C GLY A 65 13.59 23.88 -5.38
N THR A 66 13.04 23.10 -4.44
CA THR A 66 13.71 21.92 -3.86
C THR A 66 13.01 20.63 -4.34
N PRO A 67 13.75 19.59 -4.74
CA PRO A 67 13.19 18.29 -5.12
C PRO A 67 12.30 17.68 -4.04
N LEU A 68 11.20 17.06 -4.45
CA LEU A 68 10.20 16.52 -3.54
C LEU A 68 10.74 15.35 -2.71
N ASP A 69 11.62 14.50 -3.26
CA ASP A 69 12.23 13.41 -2.50
C ASP A 69 13.01 13.92 -1.27
N THR A 70 13.77 14.99 -1.48
CA THR A 70 14.58 15.67 -0.47
C THR A 70 13.67 16.28 0.58
N LEU A 71 12.59 16.95 0.17
CA LEU A 71 11.63 17.56 1.09
C LEU A 71 10.87 16.52 1.91
N LEU A 72 10.50 15.38 1.34
CA LEU A 72 9.83 14.31 2.08
C LEU A 72 10.69 13.73 3.22
N ASP A 73 12.00 13.83 3.10
CA ASP A 73 12.95 13.36 4.12
C ASP A 73 13.37 14.46 5.10
N THR A 74 13.45 15.72 4.65
CA THR A 74 14.02 16.83 5.43
C THR A 74 13.00 17.82 5.97
N ASP A 75 11.85 17.98 5.32
CA ASP A 75 10.83 18.96 5.66
C ASP A 75 9.57 18.28 6.22
N THR A 76 9.30 18.53 7.50
CA THR A 76 8.15 17.92 8.18
C THR A 76 6.83 18.45 7.68
N GLN A 77 6.77 19.71 7.21
CA GLN A 77 5.53 20.33 6.75
C GLN A 77 5.06 19.72 5.43
N VAL A 78 5.97 19.51 4.46
CA VAL A 78 5.64 18.82 3.21
C VAL A 78 5.13 17.42 3.52
N ARG A 79 5.86 16.66 4.35
CA ARG A 79 5.46 15.31 4.75
C ARG A 79 4.09 15.28 5.42
N ASP A 80 3.81 16.20 6.35
CA ASP A 80 2.56 16.24 7.09
C ASP A 80 1.37 16.62 6.19
N LEU A 81 1.56 17.55 5.25
CA LEU A 81 0.55 17.90 4.24
C LEU A 81 0.26 16.71 3.32
N THR A 82 1.29 16.01 2.84
CA THR A 82 1.15 14.82 2.00
C THR A 82 0.45 13.67 2.76
N ALA A 83 0.75 13.50 4.04
CA ALA A 83 0.11 12.48 4.88
C ALA A 83 -1.38 12.81 5.15
N GLN A 84 -1.70 14.08 5.42
CA GLN A 84 -3.08 14.55 5.58
C GLN A 84 -3.89 14.37 4.30
N LEU A 85 -3.31 14.66 3.14
CA LEU A 85 -3.93 14.39 1.84
C LEU A 85 -4.26 12.90 1.68
N TYR A 86 -3.33 12.00 2.02
CA TYR A 86 -3.56 10.56 1.95
C TYR A 86 -4.67 10.07 2.88
N ARG A 87 -4.75 10.61 4.11
CA ARG A 87 -5.80 10.25 5.08
C ARG A 87 -7.17 10.83 4.71
N GLY A 88 -7.22 11.76 3.76
CA GLY A 88 -8.42 12.51 3.41
C GLY A 88 -8.75 13.64 4.37
N ASP A 89 -7.80 14.04 5.23
CA ASP A 89 -7.91 15.19 6.12
C ASP A 89 -7.83 16.52 5.33
N LEU A 90 -7.21 16.48 4.14
CA LEU A 90 -7.16 17.58 3.18
C LEU A 90 -7.75 17.16 1.85
N SER A 91 -8.55 18.04 1.25
CA SER A 91 -8.91 17.93 -0.15
C SER A 91 -7.72 18.28 -1.06
N ASN A 92 -7.81 17.87 -2.33
CA ASN A 92 -6.82 18.20 -3.36
C ASN A 92 -6.56 19.71 -3.46
N ASP A 93 -7.61 20.52 -3.45
CA ASP A 93 -7.52 21.98 -3.56
C ASP A 93 -6.89 22.61 -2.30
N GLU A 94 -7.24 22.11 -1.12
CA GLU A 94 -6.63 22.57 0.13
C GLU A 94 -5.16 22.19 0.22
N TYR A 95 -4.78 21.01 -0.24
CA TYR A 95 -3.38 20.59 -0.33
C TYR A 95 -2.56 21.55 -1.21
N VAL A 96 -3.04 21.86 -2.43
CA VAL A 96 -2.36 22.81 -3.33
C VAL A 96 -2.25 24.20 -2.69
N ASN A 97 -3.33 24.68 -2.07
CA ASN A 97 -3.36 26.00 -1.44
C ASN A 97 -2.40 26.10 -0.26
N GLN A 98 -2.41 25.12 0.65
CA GLN A 98 -1.52 25.11 1.80
C GLN A 98 -0.06 24.93 1.39
N LEU A 99 0.20 24.08 0.39
CA LEU A 99 1.54 23.89 -0.16
C LEU A 99 2.07 25.18 -0.79
N SER A 100 1.25 25.89 -1.56
CA SER A 100 1.62 27.18 -2.18
C SER A 100 1.84 28.29 -1.16
N GLN A 101 1.10 28.30 -0.05
CA GLN A 101 1.29 29.26 1.03
C GLN A 101 2.58 29.01 1.81
N ALA A 102 2.92 27.74 2.04
CA ALA A 102 4.13 27.35 2.75
C ALA A 102 5.40 27.48 1.88
N PHE A 103 5.29 27.18 0.58
CA PHE A 103 6.40 27.15 -0.36
C PHE A 103 6.06 27.97 -1.61
N PRO A 104 6.29 29.30 -1.60
CA PRO A 104 6.01 30.15 -2.75
C PRO A 104 6.85 29.75 -3.97
N SER A 105 6.21 29.58 -5.13
CA SER A 105 6.88 29.34 -6.42
C SER A 105 6.08 29.98 -7.56
N ASP A 106 6.75 30.24 -8.69
CA ASP A 106 6.14 30.88 -9.87
C ASP A 106 5.01 30.04 -10.51
N ASP A 107 5.07 28.72 -10.34
CA ASP A 107 4.10 27.75 -10.86
C ASP A 107 3.12 27.24 -9.78
N ALA A 108 3.12 27.86 -8.60
CA ALA A 108 2.31 27.46 -7.44
C ALA A 108 2.45 25.97 -7.08
N ASN A 109 3.63 25.38 -7.34
CA ASN A 109 3.95 23.97 -7.16
C ASN A 109 2.97 23.01 -7.85
N ILE A 110 2.22 23.47 -8.85
CA ILE A 110 1.17 22.67 -9.52
C ILE A 110 1.73 21.36 -10.10
N PRO A 111 2.91 21.32 -10.75
CA PRO A 111 3.46 20.06 -11.27
C PRO A 111 3.73 19.04 -10.16
N ALA A 112 4.34 19.47 -9.06
CA ALA A 112 4.64 18.60 -7.93
C ALA A 112 3.36 18.11 -7.23
N ALA A 113 2.44 19.03 -6.95
CA ALA A 113 1.17 18.68 -6.32
C ALA A 113 0.33 17.76 -7.21
N GLY A 114 0.29 18.02 -8.51
CA GLY A 114 -0.33 17.17 -9.53
C GLY A 114 0.22 15.75 -9.52
N CYS A 115 1.54 15.59 -9.44
CA CYS A 115 2.15 14.27 -9.35
C CYS A 115 1.73 13.54 -8.08
N VAL A 116 1.78 14.20 -6.91
CA VAL A 116 1.37 13.60 -5.63
C VAL A 116 -0.09 13.13 -5.66
N MET A 117 -1.00 13.97 -6.17
CA MET A 117 -2.42 13.62 -6.30
C MET A 117 -2.64 12.46 -7.27
N ASN A 118 -1.90 12.42 -8.39
CA ASN A 118 -1.94 11.29 -9.30
C ASN A 118 -1.46 10.00 -8.63
N GLN A 119 -0.40 10.07 -7.83
CA GLN A 119 0.06 8.89 -7.08
C GLN A 119 -0.95 8.45 -6.03
N LEU A 120 -1.72 9.36 -5.44
CA LEU A 120 -2.79 9.00 -4.51
C LEU A 120 -3.90 8.22 -5.23
N ASP A 121 -4.33 8.68 -6.40
CA ASP A 121 -5.31 7.95 -7.23
C ASP A 121 -4.81 6.56 -7.64
N VAL A 122 -3.55 6.47 -8.08
CA VAL A 122 -2.89 5.18 -8.36
C VAL A 122 -2.86 4.32 -7.10
N CYS A 123 -2.55 4.88 -5.95
CA CYS A 123 -2.50 4.18 -4.67
C CYS A 123 -3.86 3.58 -4.30
N LEU A 124 -4.92 4.38 -4.40
CA LEU A 124 -6.28 3.99 -4.03
C LEU A 124 -6.87 2.98 -5.02
N SER A 125 -6.54 3.10 -6.31
CA SER A 125 -6.99 2.16 -7.36
C SER A 125 -6.21 0.84 -7.39
N SER A 126 -4.95 0.80 -6.93
CA SER A 126 -4.06 -0.37 -6.99
C SER A 126 -3.61 -0.93 -5.63
N HIS A 127 -4.24 -0.50 -4.53
CA HIS A 127 -3.94 -0.92 -3.15
C HIS A 127 -2.54 -0.56 -2.62
N CYS A 128 -1.95 0.56 -3.07
CA CYS A 128 -0.63 1.05 -2.63
C CYS A 128 0.40 -0.08 -2.45
N ARG A 129 0.68 -0.85 -3.51
CA ARG A 129 1.58 -2.03 -3.48
C ARG A 129 2.99 -1.72 -4.02
N PRO A 130 3.74 -0.72 -3.56
CA PRO A 130 4.98 -0.36 -4.26
C PRO A 130 6.18 -1.25 -3.95
N ILE A 131 6.21 -2.03 -2.87
CA ILE A 131 7.45 -2.72 -2.44
C ILE A 131 7.26 -4.20 -2.12
N LEU A 132 6.07 -4.62 -1.68
CA LEU A 132 5.87 -6.00 -1.27
C LEU A 132 5.94 -6.98 -2.45
N ASP A 133 5.51 -6.60 -3.65
CA ASP A 133 5.59 -7.49 -4.81
C ASP A 133 7.00 -7.62 -5.37
N GLN A 134 7.77 -6.52 -5.38
CA GLN A 134 9.18 -6.56 -5.74
C GLN A 134 10.01 -7.31 -4.70
N ALA A 135 9.74 -7.11 -3.40
CA ALA A 135 10.38 -7.86 -2.32
C ALA A 135 9.97 -9.35 -2.34
N LYS A 136 8.70 -9.66 -2.62
CA LYS A 136 8.26 -11.05 -2.82
C LYS A 136 8.93 -11.68 -4.04
N ALA A 137 9.07 -10.96 -5.15
CA ALA A 137 9.76 -11.44 -6.33
C ALA A 137 11.25 -11.70 -6.05
N ALA A 138 11.94 -10.76 -5.40
CA ALA A 138 13.35 -10.91 -5.01
C ALA A 138 13.56 -12.05 -4.00
N VAL A 139 12.67 -12.21 -3.02
CA VAL A 139 12.71 -13.34 -2.07
C VAL A 139 12.42 -14.66 -2.76
N ALA A 140 11.47 -14.71 -3.71
CA ALA A 140 11.18 -15.91 -4.48
C ALA A 140 12.36 -16.34 -5.35
N GLU A 141 13.05 -15.40 -5.98
CA GLU A 141 14.28 -15.64 -6.76
C GLU A 141 15.40 -16.19 -5.85
N THR A 142 15.62 -15.56 -4.70
CA THR A 142 16.64 -16.01 -3.73
C THR A 142 16.33 -17.40 -3.16
N GLN A 143 15.06 -17.72 -2.91
CA GLN A 143 14.66 -19.06 -2.47
C GLN A 143 14.84 -20.12 -3.55
N ALA A 144 14.55 -19.80 -4.82
CA ALA A 144 14.78 -20.72 -5.93
C ALA A 144 16.27 -21.08 -6.07
N GLU A 145 17.16 -20.10 -5.93
CA GLU A 145 18.60 -20.33 -5.94
C GLU A 145 19.12 -21.08 -4.70
N ALA A 146 18.51 -20.86 -3.53
CA ALA A 146 18.87 -21.57 -2.31
C ALA A 146 18.48 -23.06 -2.40
N VAL A 147 17.30 -23.36 -2.93
CA VAL A 147 16.84 -24.76 -3.16
C VAL A 147 17.73 -25.47 -4.19
N ALA A 148 18.19 -24.77 -5.23
CA ALA A 148 19.11 -25.33 -6.21
C ALA A 148 20.52 -25.60 -5.66
N ARG A 149 20.90 -24.94 -4.55
CA ARG A 149 22.23 -25.08 -3.91
C ARG A 149 22.28 -26.12 -2.79
N VAL A 150 21.15 -26.72 -2.38
CA VAL A 150 21.15 -27.81 -1.40
C VAL A 150 21.58 -29.11 -2.11
N PRO A 151 22.74 -29.70 -1.77
CA PRO A 151 23.12 -31.00 -2.32
C PRO A 151 22.12 -32.06 -1.85
N GLU A 152 21.65 -32.93 -2.75
CA GLU A 152 20.71 -34.03 -2.44
C GLU A 152 21.17 -34.88 -1.23
N THR A 153 22.48 -34.94 -0.98
CA THR A 153 23.12 -35.67 0.12
C THR A 153 22.72 -35.15 1.51
N ASP A 154 22.44 -33.85 1.67
CA ASP A 154 22.04 -33.26 2.95
C ASP A 154 20.54 -33.44 3.22
N ARG A 155 19.73 -33.60 2.18
CA ARG A 155 18.28 -33.75 2.31
C ARG A 155 17.90 -35.06 2.99
N ALA A 156 18.56 -36.15 2.62
CA ALA A 156 18.39 -37.46 3.25
C ALA A 156 18.88 -37.47 4.72
N ALA A 157 19.94 -36.71 5.04
CA ALA A 157 20.44 -36.59 6.41
C ALA A 157 19.46 -35.84 7.32
N VAL A 158 18.82 -34.79 6.82
CA VAL A 158 17.78 -34.04 7.54
C VAL A 158 16.52 -34.90 7.74
N GLU A 159 16.09 -35.64 6.73
CA GLU A 159 14.91 -36.53 6.82
C GLU A 159 15.13 -37.68 7.81
N ALA A 160 16.35 -38.23 7.87
CA ALA A 160 16.75 -39.22 8.86
C ALA A 160 16.76 -38.67 10.30
N MET A 161 17.08 -37.37 10.49
CA MET A 161 17.00 -36.73 11.81
C MET A 161 15.55 -36.49 12.26
N THR A 162 14.65 -36.11 11.34
CA THR A 162 13.22 -35.90 11.65
C THR A 162 12.53 -37.21 12.04
N GLN A 163 12.78 -38.31 11.32
CA GLN A 163 12.25 -39.64 11.69
C GLN A 163 12.73 -40.13 13.06
N LYS A 164 13.97 -39.79 13.46
CA LYS A 164 14.47 -40.10 14.80
C LYS A 164 13.77 -39.30 15.90
N ALA A 165 13.35 -38.06 15.61
CA ALA A 165 12.60 -37.24 16.57
C ALA A 165 11.16 -37.76 16.76
N ASP A 166 10.49 -38.16 15.68
CA ASP A 166 9.12 -38.69 15.74
C ASP A 166 9.05 -40.06 16.44
N THR A 167 10.08 -40.89 16.28
CA THR A 167 10.18 -42.18 16.99
C THR A 167 10.57 -42.02 18.46
N ALA A 168 11.08 -40.86 18.88
CA ALA A 168 11.46 -40.57 20.25
C ALA A 168 10.31 -40.01 21.12
N SER A 169 9.12 -39.74 20.55
CA SER A 169 7.93 -39.38 21.34
C SER A 169 7.21 -40.65 21.81
N PRO A 170 7.29 -41.04 23.09
CA PRO A 170 6.59 -42.23 23.58
C PRO A 170 5.09 -41.93 23.60
N LYS A 171 4.31 -42.76 22.89
CA LYS A 171 2.85 -42.77 22.99
C LYS A 171 2.45 -42.94 24.45
N GLY A 172 1.99 -41.86 25.07
CA GLY A 172 1.35 -41.88 26.38
C GLY A 172 0.20 -42.89 26.34
N THR A 173 0.38 -44.02 27.02
CA THR A 173 -0.65 -45.04 27.16
C THR A 173 -1.65 -44.52 28.17
N ILE A 174 -2.79 -44.01 27.70
CA ILE A 174 -3.93 -43.70 28.56
C ILE A 174 -4.53 -45.05 28.98
N GLN A 175 -4.24 -45.48 30.21
CA GLN A 175 -4.94 -46.62 30.81
C GLN A 175 -6.34 -46.19 31.25
N LYS A 176 -7.29 -47.08 30.97
CA LYS A 176 -8.74 -46.94 31.10
C LYS A 176 -9.20 -46.91 32.55
#